data_AF-A0A8T5Q3R6-F1
#
_entry.id   AF-A0A8T5Q3R6-F1
#
_cell.length_a   1.000
_cell.length_b   1.000
_cell.length_c   1.000
_cell.angle_alpha   90.00
_cell.angle_beta   90.00
_cell.angle_gamma   90.00
#
_symmetry.space_group_name_H-M   'P 1'
#
loop_
_entity.id
_entity.type
_entity.pdbx_description
1 polymer ?
#
loop_
_entity_poly.entity_id
_entity_poly.type
_entity_poly.pdbx_seq_one_letter_code
_entity_poly.pdbx_strand_id
1 'polypeptide(L)'
;HIKITLDTGHLNMWRKYWHDDPKKSVDENDAEFKKWMLKEVERLAKEDMIGNVHLSDNFGYQDEHLIPGTGIAPVKEIVETLRKHGYKGPLTVEAGAAATTEPADIVGLYKTWRLFGSPVYAAHYLPHFAPKRTWTEIQYSYFGQTQSPYFVVGPYAPSEDWTLWSRVPLE
;
A
#
# COMPACT_ATOMS: atom_id res chain seq x y z
N HIS A 1 -0.62 18.22 -23.00
CA HIS A 1 -1.32 18.75 -21.82
C HIS A 1 -0.45 18.55 -20.59
N ILE A 2 -0.38 19.56 -19.72
CA ILE A 2 0.29 19.47 -18.41
C ILE A 2 -0.76 18.98 -17.41
N LYS A 3 -0.44 17.94 -16.63
CA LYS A 3 -1.30 17.35 -15.60
C LYS A 3 -0.53 17.29 -14.28
N ILE A 4 -1.26 17.24 -13.16
CA ILE A 4 -0.68 17.12 -11.83
C ILE A 4 -0.47 15.66 -11.43
N THR A 5 0.47 15.45 -10.52
CA THR A 5 0.49 14.26 -9.66
C THR A 5 -0.29 14.62 -8.39
N LEU A 6 -1.37 13.90 -8.13
CA LEU A 6 -2.14 14.05 -6.89
C LEU A 6 -1.54 13.13 -5.82
N ASP A 7 -1.10 13.69 -4.70
CA ASP A 7 -0.65 12.93 -3.53
C ASP A 7 -1.70 13.02 -2.40
N THR A 8 -2.13 11.88 -1.88
CA THR A 8 -3.18 11.82 -0.86
C THR A 8 -2.72 12.32 0.51
N GLY A 9 -1.46 12.10 0.87
CA GLY A 9 -0.87 12.59 2.11
C GLY A 9 -0.67 14.11 2.08
N HIS A 10 -0.10 14.66 1.00
CA HIS A 10 0.08 16.11 0.84
C HIS A 10 -1.25 16.85 0.86
N LEU A 11 -2.29 16.27 0.25
CA LEU A 11 -3.63 16.83 0.33
C LEU A 11 -4.18 16.78 1.76
N ASN A 12 -3.89 15.73 2.53
CA ASN A 12 -4.34 15.60 3.91
C ASN A 12 -3.66 16.59 4.87
N MET A 13 -2.46 17.09 4.54
CA MET A 13 -1.77 18.13 5.33
C MET A 13 -2.55 19.45 5.42
N TRP A 14 -3.54 19.68 4.55
CA TRP A 14 -4.44 20.82 4.66
C TRP A 14 -5.28 20.79 5.94
N ARG A 15 -5.40 19.65 6.62
CA ARG A 15 -6.08 19.51 7.92
C ARG A 15 -5.48 20.43 8.98
N LYS A 16 -4.16 20.65 8.94
CA LYS A 16 -3.44 21.59 9.82
C LYS A 16 -3.93 23.04 9.70
N TYR A 17 -4.41 23.41 8.52
CA TYR A 17 -4.91 24.76 8.22
C TYR A 17 -6.43 24.85 8.25
N TRP A 18 -7.11 23.73 8.51
CA TRP A 18 -8.56 23.70 8.62
C TRP A 18 -9.01 24.42 9.89
N HIS A 19 -10.02 25.27 9.75
CA HIS A 19 -10.60 26.00 10.87
C HIS A 19 -11.81 25.23 11.41
N ASP A 20 -11.59 24.54 12.52
CA ASP A 20 -12.65 23.81 13.22
C ASP A 20 -13.75 24.76 13.72
N ASP A 21 -15.01 24.35 13.58
CA ASP A 21 -16.13 25.01 14.22
C ASP A 21 -16.14 24.60 15.71
N PRO A 22 -15.98 25.56 16.65
CA PRO A 22 -15.93 25.25 18.08
C PRO A 22 -17.25 24.69 18.63
N LYS A 23 -18.34 24.74 17.86
CA LYS A 23 -19.64 24.16 18.21
C LYS A 23 -19.77 22.68 17.80
N LYS A 24 -18.86 22.18 16.98
CA LYS A 24 -18.85 20.80 16.48
C LYS A 24 -17.83 19.97 17.24
N SER A 25 -18.11 18.68 17.34
CA SER A 25 -17.12 17.69 17.79
C SER A 25 -15.95 17.57 16.81
N VAL A 26 -14.87 16.93 17.26
CA VAL A 26 -13.69 16.66 16.41
C VAL A 26 -14.10 15.82 15.19
N ASP A 27 -14.87 14.75 15.40
CA ASP A 27 -15.32 13.86 14.32
C ASP A 27 -16.19 14.58 13.28
N GLU A 28 -17.04 15.51 13.73
CA GLU A 28 -17.86 16.33 12.82
C GLU A 28 -16.99 17.30 12.00
N ASN A 29 -15.98 17.93 12.62
CA ASN A 29 -15.05 18.78 11.90
C ASN A 29 -14.21 17.98 10.89
N ASP A 30 -13.74 16.79 11.28
CA ASP A 30 -12.98 15.89 10.41
C ASP A 30 -13.83 15.39 9.24
N ALA A 31 -15.12 15.10 9.47
CA ALA A 31 -16.04 14.75 8.40
C ALA A 31 -16.28 15.89 7.40
N GLU A 32 -16.36 17.14 7.86
CA GLU A 32 -16.46 18.31 6.98
C GLU A 32 -15.18 18.54 6.18
N PHE A 33 -14.01 18.40 6.82
CA PHE A 33 -12.73 18.48 6.13
C PHE A 33 -12.61 17.41 5.05
N LYS A 34 -12.94 16.15 5.38
CA LYS A 34 -12.98 15.04 4.41
C LYS A 34 -13.91 15.34 3.24
N LYS A 35 -15.09 15.89 3.51
CA LYS A 35 -16.06 16.25 2.47
C LYS A 35 -15.52 17.36 1.55
N TRP A 36 -14.86 18.37 2.11
CA TRP A 36 -14.18 19.40 1.33
C TRP A 36 -13.09 18.79 0.44
N MET A 37 -12.25 17.92 1.01
CA MET A 37 -11.17 17.27 0.30
C MET A 37 -11.67 16.45 -0.90
N LEU A 38 -12.68 15.60 -0.69
CA LEU A 38 -13.28 14.79 -1.76
C LEU A 38 -13.90 15.64 -2.87
N LYS A 39 -14.47 16.81 -2.51
CA LYS A 39 -15.00 17.76 -3.49
C LYS A 39 -13.90 18.36 -4.36
N GLU A 40 -12.75 18.72 -3.79
CA GLU A 40 -11.61 19.24 -4.56
C GLU A 40 -11.01 18.17 -5.47
N VAL A 41 -10.86 16.94 -4.98
CA VAL A 41 -10.44 15.80 -5.80
C VAL A 41 -11.41 15.55 -6.95
N GLU A 42 -12.71 15.55 -6.68
CA GLU A 42 -13.75 15.39 -7.70
C GLU A 42 -13.67 16.48 -8.76
N ARG A 43 -13.44 17.73 -8.36
CA ARG A 43 -13.28 18.87 -9.27
C ARG A 43 -12.08 18.65 -10.21
N LEU A 44 -10.91 18.31 -9.65
CA LEU A 44 -9.69 18.04 -10.42
C LEU A 44 -9.85 16.86 -11.39
N ALA A 45 -10.59 15.83 -10.98
CA ALA A 45 -10.89 14.67 -11.82
C ALA A 45 -11.80 15.05 -13.00
N LYS A 46 -12.86 15.84 -12.77
CA LYS A 46 -13.77 16.32 -13.82
C LYS A 46 -13.08 17.24 -14.83
N GLU A 47 -12.11 18.01 -14.38
CA GLU A 47 -11.30 18.90 -15.22
C GLU A 47 -10.17 18.17 -15.98
N ASP A 48 -10.07 16.84 -15.87
CA ASP A 48 -9.01 16.00 -16.46
C ASP A 48 -7.58 16.45 -16.10
N MET A 49 -7.41 17.01 -14.89
CA MET A 49 -6.12 17.58 -14.46
C MET A 49 -5.16 16.55 -13.88
N ILE A 50 -5.63 15.35 -13.54
CA ILE A 50 -4.85 14.34 -12.81
C ILE A 50 -4.21 13.36 -13.80
N GLY A 51 -2.87 13.33 -13.82
CA GLY A 51 -2.09 12.45 -14.68
C GLY A 51 -1.49 11.25 -13.96
N ASN A 52 -1.16 11.43 -12.67
CA ASN A 52 -0.60 10.41 -11.80
C ASN A 52 -1.17 10.57 -10.38
N VAL A 53 -1.14 9.50 -9.59
CA VAL A 53 -1.63 9.51 -8.21
C VAL A 53 -0.65 8.76 -7.31
N HIS A 54 -0.25 9.42 -6.23
CA HIS A 54 0.53 8.85 -5.14
C HIS A 54 -0.39 8.57 -3.95
N LEU A 55 -0.26 7.37 -3.40
CA LEU A 55 -1.02 6.86 -2.27
C LEU A 55 -0.09 6.83 -1.07
N SER A 56 -0.29 7.81 -0.20
CA SER A 56 0.38 7.99 1.08
C SER A 56 -0.65 8.38 2.14
N ASP A 57 -0.35 8.14 3.41
CA ASP A 57 -1.25 8.45 4.51
C ASP A 57 -0.51 9.22 5.61
N ASN A 58 -1.25 9.96 6.42
CA ASN A 58 -0.72 10.73 7.54
C ASN A 58 -1.84 11.18 8.49
N PHE A 59 -1.47 11.92 9.54
CA PHE A 59 -2.41 12.49 10.51
C PHE A 59 -2.83 13.93 10.19
N GLY A 60 -2.44 14.45 9.02
CA GLY A 60 -2.84 15.78 8.54
C GLY A 60 -2.01 16.96 9.04
N TYR A 61 -0.91 16.70 9.78
CA TYR A 61 -0.04 17.76 10.33
C TYR A 61 1.33 17.83 9.67
N GLN A 62 1.87 16.69 9.27
CA GLN A 62 3.15 16.56 8.56
C GLN A 62 2.98 15.58 7.39
N ASP A 63 4.07 15.36 6.67
CA ASP A 63 4.15 14.34 5.65
C ASP A 63 4.80 13.07 6.22
N GLU A 64 4.04 12.31 7.00
CA GLU A 64 4.55 11.11 7.64
C GLU A 64 4.73 9.92 6.70
N HIS A 65 4.27 9.96 5.44
CA HIS A 65 4.41 8.83 4.50
C HIS A 65 4.00 7.47 5.08
N LEU A 66 2.90 7.43 5.82
CA LEU A 66 2.35 6.20 6.39
C LEU A 66 1.75 5.32 5.29
N ILE A 67 1.56 4.05 5.63
CA ILE A 67 0.93 3.07 4.77
C ILE A 67 -0.54 3.49 4.55
N PRO A 68 -1.05 3.53 3.31
CA PRO A 68 -2.46 3.79 3.03
C PRO A 68 -3.42 3.02 3.94
N GLY A 69 -4.29 3.76 4.65
CA GLY A 69 -5.29 3.22 5.57
C GLY A 69 -4.83 3.09 7.03
N THR A 70 -3.68 3.67 7.39
CA THR A 70 -3.17 3.68 8.77
C THR A 70 -3.20 5.06 9.42
N GLY A 71 -3.43 6.12 8.63
CA GLY A 71 -3.66 7.48 9.10
C GLY A 71 -5.13 7.87 8.94
N ILE A 72 -5.36 9.16 8.70
CA ILE A 72 -6.71 9.74 8.54
C ILE A 72 -7.01 10.18 7.11
N ALA A 73 -6.06 10.06 6.17
CA ALA A 73 -6.29 10.44 4.79
C ALA A 73 -7.37 9.54 4.17
N PRO A 74 -8.38 10.09 3.47
CA PRO A 74 -9.47 9.31 2.87
C PRO A 74 -9.04 8.64 1.55
N VAL A 75 -7.95 7.86 1.58
CA VAL A 75 -7.28 7.31 0.39
C VAL A 75 -8.24 6.48 -0.46
N LYS A 76 -9.04 5.62 0.19
CA LYS A 76 -9.97 4.73 -0.52
C LYS A 76 -11.04 5.54 -1.25
N GLU A 77 -11.65 6.52 -0.58
CA GLU A 77 -12.69 7.37 -1.13
C GLU A 77 -12.17 8.28 -2.24
N ILE A 78 -10.92 8.76 -2.13
CA ILE A 78 -10.23 9.49 -3.20
C ILE A 78 -10.13 8.60 -4.44
N VAL A 79 -9.58 7.39 -4.31
CA VAL A 79 -9.42 6.48 -5.45
C VAL A 79 -10.78 6.09 -6.06
N GLU A 80 -11.80 5.84 -5.24
CA GLU A 80 -13.16 5.60 -5.73
C GLU A 80 -13.72 6.79 -6.52
N THR A 81 -13.49 8.01 -6.04
CA THR A 81 -13.88 9.26 -6.72
C THR A 81 -13.18 9.40 -8.07
N LEU A 82 -11.87 9.16 -8.11
CA LEU A 82 -11.09 9.21 -9.35
C LEU A 82 -11.56 8.18 -10.38
N ARG A 83 -11.80 6.94 -9.95
CA ARG A 83 -12.32 5.87 -10.81
C ARG A 83 -13.71 6.18 -11.35
N LYS A 84 -14.59 6.74 -10.52
CA LYS A 84 -15.94 7.18 -10.91
C LYS A 84 -15.90 8.20 -12.05
N HIS A 85 -14.87 9.07 -12.05
CA HIS A 85 -14.66 10.09 -13.09
C HIS A 85 -13.69 9.66 -14.20
N GLY A 86 -13.44 8.35 -14.33
CA GLY A 86 -12.75 7.79 -15.49
C GLY A 86 -11.22 7.81 -15.45
N TYR A 87 -10.60 8.10 -14.29
CA TYR A 87 -9.16 7.98 -14.14
C TYR A 87 -8.72 6.52 -14.35
N LYS A 88 -7.74 6.33 -15.25
CA LYS A 88 -7.13 5.03 -15.59
C LYS A 88 -5.61 5.05 -15.47
N GLY A 89 -5.05 6.13 -14.92
CA GLY A 89 -3.61 6.29 -14.78
C GLY A 89 -3.03 5.43 -13.65
N PRO A 90 -1.71 5.48 -13.48
CA PRO A 90 -1.02 4.74 -12.42
C PRO A 90 -1.45 5.20 -11.02
N LEU A 91 -1.40 4.24 -10.09
CA LEU A 91 -1.52 4.46 -8.65
C LEU A 91 -0.21 3.96 -8.03
N THR A 92 0.60 4.87 -7.48
CA THR A 92 1.88 4.54 -6.86
C THR A 92 1.74 4.56 -5.34
N VAL A 93 2.22 3.54 -4.65
CA VAL A 93 2.21 3.50 -3.17
C VAL A 93 3.50 4.14 -2.66
N GLU A 94 3.39 5.18 -1.82
CA GLU A 94 4.52 5.94 -1.29
C GLU A 94 4.60 5.87 0.25
N ALA A 95 4.73 4.65 0.77
CA ALA A 95 4.80 4.36 2.21
C ALA A 95 6.23 4.47 2.78
N GLY A 96 6.91 5.59 2.52
CA GLY A 96 8.34 5.79 2.83
C GLY A 96 8.71 5.66 4.31
N ALA A 97 7.86 6.08 5.25
CA ALA A 97 8.19 5.96 6.68
C ALA A 97 8.16 4.51 7.16
N ALA A 98 7.34 3.68 6.53
CA ALA A 98 7.31 2.27 6.85
C ALA A 98 8.67 1.63 6.51
N ALA A 99 9.39 2.08 5.48
CA ALA A 99 10.64 1.45 5.02
C ALA A 99 11.75 1.40 6.09
N THR A 100 11.65 2.23 7.14
CA THR A 100 12.59 2.27 8.26
C THR A 100 12.18 1.42 9.47
N THR A 101 10.90 1.04 9.58
CA THR A 101 10.32 0.37 10.77
C THR A 101 9.72 -1.01 10.46
N GLU A 102 9.38 -1.25 9.20
CA GLU A 102 8.95 -2.52 8.65
C GLU A 102 9.82 -2.82 7.39
N PRO A 103 9.90 -4.06 6.90
CA PRO A 103 10.46 -4.35 5.58
C PRO A 103 9.52 -3.84 4.46
N ALA A 104 9.37 -2.52 4.35
CA ALA A 104 8.06 -1.95 4.12
C ALA A 104 7.68 -1.51 2.71
N ASP A 105 8.59 -1.55 1.75
CA ASP A 105 8.18 -1.28 0.37
C ASP A 105 7.18 -2.36 -0.09
N ILE A 106 7.51 -3.61 0.24
CA ILE A 106 6.68 -4.79 -0.07
C ILE A 106 5.46 -4.86 0.86
N VAL A 107 5.66 -4.66 2.18
CA VAL A 107 4.55 -4.72 3.15
C VAL A 107 3.56 -3.57 2.97
N GLY A 108 4.03 -2.37 2.65
CA GLY A 108 3.21 -1.20 2.34
C GLY A 108 2.32 -1.44 1.13
N LEU A 109 2.86 -2.05 0.07
CA LEU A 109 2.07 -2.45 -1.10
C LEU A 109 0.98 -3.48 -0.74
N TYR A 110 1.32 -4.54 0.02
CA TYR A 110 0.36 -5.58 0.39
C TYR A 110 -0.74 -5.08 1.32
N LYS A 111 -0.41 -4.22 2.30
CA LYS A 111 -1.39 -3.56 3.15
C LYS A 111 -2.29 -2.64 2.35
N THR A 112 -1.75 -1.95 1.33
CA THR A 112 -2.56 -1.16 0.40
C THR A 112 -3.51 -2.03 -0.43
N TRP A 113 -3.08 -3.19 -0.94
CA TRP A 113 -3.99 -4.13 -1.62
C TRP A 113 -5.10 -4.63 -0.69
N ARG A 114 -4.77 -4.89 0.58
CA ARG A 114 -5.77 -5.26 1.59
C ARG A 114 -6.77 -4.14 1.83
N LEU A 115 -6.35 -2.87 1.88
CA LEU A 115 -7.26 -1.71 1.98
C LEU A 115 -8.28 -1.70 0.83
N PHE A 116 -7.86 -2.07 -0.38
CA PHE A 116 -8.73 -2.17 -1.55
C PHE A 116 -9.49 -3.51 -1.66
N GLY A 117 -9.44 -4.37 -0.64
CA GLY A 117 -10.18 -5.63 -0.61
C GLY A 117 -9.56 -6.75 -1.45
N SER A 118 -8.30 -6.62 -1.85
CA SER A 118 -7.55 -7.64 -2.60
C SER A 118 -6.32 -8.13 -1.82
N PRO A 119 -6.49 -8.66 -0.58
CA PRO A 119 -5.36 -9.16 0.18
C PRO A 119 -4.66 -10.30 -0.57
N VAL A 120 -3.35 -10.47 -0.36
CA VAL A 120 -2.68 -11.72 -0.74
C VAL A 120 -3.15 -12.80 0.24
N TYR A 121 -3.75 -13.87 -0.28
CA TYR A 121 -4.16 -15.03 0.51
C TYR A 121 -3.75 -16.31 -0.20
N ALA A 122 -3.57 -17.40 0.56
CA ALA A 122 -3.38 -18.71 -0.04
C ALA A 122 -4.69 -19.17 -0.71
N ALA A 123 -4.73 -19.14 -2.04
CA ALA A 123 -5.80 -19.78 -2.81
C ALA A 123 -5.57 -21.30 -2.75
N HIS A 124 -6.17 -21.97 -1.76
CA HIS A 124 -6.14 -23.43 -1.70
C HIS A 124 -7.08 -24.02 -2.76
N TYR A 125 -6.56 -24.39 -3.93
CA TYR A 125 -7.05 -25.58 -4.62
C TYR A 125 -6.12 -26.73 -4.24
N LEU A 126 -6.45 -27.44 -3.17
CA LEU A 126 -5.77 -28.67 -2.81
C LEU A 126 -6.68 -29.84 -3.21
N PRO A 127 -6.19 -30.83 -3.98
CA PRO A 127 -6.82 -32.14 -4.03
C PRO A 127 -6.95 -32.66 -2.59
N HIS A 128 -8.03 -33.38 -2.27
CA HIS A 128 -8.42 -33.83 -0.93
C HIS A 128 -7.35 -34.55 -0.07
N PHE A 129 -6.16 -34.83 -0.62
CA PHE A 129 -5.08 -35.58 0.01
C PHE A 129 -3.81 -34.78 0.30
N ALA A 130 -3.74 -33.48 -0.04
CA ALA A 130 -2.59 -32.64 0.30
C ALA A 130 -2.79 -31.95 1.67
N PRO A 131 -1.77 -31.92 2.56
CA PRO A 131 -1.86 -31.23 3.84
C PRO A 131 -2.19 -29.74 3.61
N LYS A 132 -3.10 -29.20 4.43
CA LYS A 132 -3.47 -27.78 4.38
C LYS A 132 -2.23 -26.95 4.70
N ARG A 133 -1.69 -26.22 3.71
CA ARG A 133 -0.63 -25.23 3.94
C ARG A 133 -1.07 -24.25 5.03
N THR A 134 -0.37 -24.23 6.16
CA THR A 134 -0.67 -23.33 7.28
C THR A 134 0.03 -21.98 7.07
N TRP A 135 -0.39 -20.93 7.79
CA TRP A 135 0.17 -19.57 7.71
C TRP A 135 1.73 -19.54 7.76
N THR A 136 2.32 -20.47 8.50
CA THR A 136 3.78 -20.69 8.60
C THR A 136 4.46 -21.05 7.27
N GLU A 137 3.74 -21.55 6.28
CA GLU A 137 4.31 -21.90 4.97
C GLU A 137 4.35 -20.69 4.00
N ILE A 138 3.53 -19.66 4.21
CA ILE A 138 3.60 -18.39 3.46
C ILE A 138 4.78 -17.56 3.95
N GLN A 139 5.08 -17.61 5.26
CA GLN A 139 6.17 -16.87 5.88
C GLN A 139 7.57 -17.21 5.30
N TYR A 140 7.74 -18.41 4.72
CA TYR A 140 8.95 -18.81 4.00
C TYR A 140 8.81 -18.78 2.47
N SER A 141 7.63 -18.42 1.94
CA SER A 141 7.36 -18.31 0.51
C SER A 141 7.82 -16.96 -0.07
N TYR A 142 7.81 -16.83 -1.39
CA TYR A 142 8.22 -15.64 -2.16
C TYR A 142 7.63 -14.31 -1.61
N PHE A 143 6.42 -14.36 -1.03
CA PHE A 143 5.74 -13.18 -0.48
C PHE A 143 6.09 -12.85 0.98
N GLY A 144 6.77 -13.74 1.70
CA GLY A 144 7.18 -13.56 3.10
C GLY A 144 8.65 -13.19 3.28
N GLN A 145 9.46 -13.35 2.23
CA GLN A 145 10.89 -13.02 2.29
C GLN A 145 11.12 -11.54 2.01
N THR A 146 11.74 -10.88 2.97
CA THR A 146 12.05 -9.44 2.94
C THR A 146 13.50 -9.17 2.56
N GLN A 147 14.25 -10.24 2.28
CA GLN A 147 15.64 -10.24 1.86
C GLN A 147 15.82 -11.35 0.82
N SER A 148 16.71 -11.14 -0.13
CA SER A 148 17.15 -12.21 -1.04
C SER A 148 17.78 -13.34 -0.23
N PRO A 149 17.67 -14.61 -0.66
CA PRO A 149 18.36 -15.71 -0.01
C PRO A 149 19.85 -15.37 0.14
N TYR A 150 20.38 -15.50 1.36
CA TYR A 150 21.80 -15.25 1.65
C TYR A 150 22.74 -16.21 0.91
N PHE A 151 22.20 -17.33 0.44
CA PHE A 151 22.91 -18.35 -0.30
C PHE A 151 22.00 -18.92 -1.38
N VAL A 152 22.60 -19.22 -2.53
CA VAL A 152 21.99 -20.01 -3.60
C VAL A 152 22.63 -21.39 -3.52
N VAL A 153 21.82 -22.45 -3.51
CA VAL A 153 22.30 -23.84 -3.51
C VAL A 153 21.96 -24.51 -4.84
N GLY A 154 22.73 -25.53 -5.21
CA GLY A 154 22.51 -26.31 -6.44
C GLY A 154 23.08 -25.63 -7.70
N PRO A 155 22.55 -25.93 -8.89
CA PRO A 155 23.19 -25.59 -10.18
C PRO A 155 23.31 -24.07 -10.46
N TYR A 156 22.66 -23.23 -9.65
CA TYR A 156 22.74 -21.77 -9.74
C TYR A 156 23.75 -21.16 -8.76
N ALA A 157 24.37 -21.97 -7.89
CA ALA A 157 25.41 -21.53 -6.98
C ALA A 157 26.72 -21.25 -7.76
N PRO A 158 27.45 -20.16 -7.47
CA PRO A 158 28.73 -19.87 -8.12
C PRO A 158 29.83 -20.88 -7.76
N SER A 159 29.66 -21.65 -6.69
CA SER A 159 30.52 -22.77 -6.30
C SER A 159 29.75 -23.81 -5.48
N GLU A 160 30.18 -25.07 -5.55
CA GLU A 160 29.64 -26.21 -4.79
C GLU A 160 30.36 -26.37 -3.42
N ASP A 161 30.76 -25.25 -2.80
CA ASP A 161 31.53 -25.31 -1.54
C ASP A 161 30.67 -25.81 -0.37
N TRP A 162 29.34 -25.73 -0.50
CA TRP A 162 28.34 -26.22 0.45
C TRP A 162 27.50 -27.36 -0.14
N THR A 163 28.07 -28.57 -0.18
CA THR A 163 27.32 -29.78 -0.53
C THR A 163 26.70 -30.45 0.69
N LEU A 164 25.46 -30.93 0.58
CA LEU A 164 24.89 -31.84 1.57
C LEU A 164 25.77 -33.09 1.72
N TRP A 165 25.85 -33.66 2.93
CA TRP A 165 26.61 -34.90 3.16
C TRP A 165 26.16 -36.06 2.27
N SER A 166 24.89 -36.06 1.85
CA SER A 166 24.30 -37.07 0.96
C SER A 166 24.60 -36.82 -0.53
N ARG A 167 25.11 -35.64 -0.90
CA ARG A 167 25.28 -35.16 -2.28
C ARG A 167 24.01 -35.24 -3.14
N VAL A 168 22.85 -35.38 -2.52
CA VAL A 168 21.56 -35.36 -3.22
C VAL A 168 21.18 -33.90 -3.43
N PRO A 169 20.84 -33.48 -4.67
CA PRO A 169 20.33 -32.15 -4.94
C PRO A 169 19.07 -31.88 -4.12
N LEU A 170 18.97 -30.71 -3.49
CA LEU A 170 17.68 -30.24 -2.97
C LEU A 170 16.84 -29.83 -4.18
N GLU A 171 15.73 -30.54 -4.42
CA GLU A 171 14.73 -30.20 -5.44
C GLU A 171 13.99 -28.90 -5.13
#